data_AF-A0A3D2AAE2-F1
#
_entry.id   AF-A0A3D2AAE2-F1
#
_cell.length_a   1.000
_cell.length_b   1.000
_cell.length_c   1.000
_cell.angle_alpha   90.00
_cell.angle_beta   90.00
_cell.angle_gamma   90.00
#
_symmetry.space_group_name_H-M   'P 1'
#
loop_
_entity.id
_entity.type
_entity.pdbx_description
1 polymer ?
#
loop_
_entity_poly.entity_id
_entity_poly.type
_entity_poly.pdbx_seq_one_letter_code
_entity_poly.pdbx_strand_id
1 'polypeptide(L)'
;MNEVIRSRIEQIRRGEVPEGYKKTKAGIVPEEWENYHFYDLFVPYNKHTQELDLYPLYSLTIENGVTAKTGRYERSHLVKKEEAYKIVRPNDFVYNPMNLRFGAVSRYKGDNRICVSGYYDIFTTKHNSDLLFMDYYLTSDKMIVYYNKVSTGSLIE
;
A
#
# COMPACT_ATOMS: atom_id res chain seq x y z
N MET A 1 -15.60 26.34 7.40
CA MET A 1 -14.65 25.57 8.24
C MET A 1 -14.99 25.82 9.70
N ASN A 2 -15.17 24.76 10.50
CA ASN A 2 -15.51 24.83 11.92
C ASN A 2 -14.43 25.64 12.71
N GLU A 3 -14.84 26.53 13.60
CA GLU A 3 -13.94 27.40 14.38
C GLU A 3 -12.97 26.62 15.27
N VAL A 4 -13.43 25.50 15.83
CA VAL A 4 -12.60 24.58 16.61
C VAL A 4 -11.49 23.99 15.75
N ILE A 5 -11.83 23.56 14.52
CA ILE A 5 -10.85 23.02 13.57
C ILE A 5 -9.83 24.09 13.19
N ARG A 6 -10.27 25.33 12.94
CA ARG A 6 -9.38 26.45 12.63
C ARG A 6 -8.41 26.71 13.78
N SER A 7 -8.90 26.78 15.01
CA SER A 7 -8.08 27.00 16.21
C SER A 7 -7.01 25.92 16.37
N ARG A 8 -7.37 24.64 16.21
CA ARG A 8 -6.43 23.51 16.27
C ARG A 8 -5.33 23.60 15.21
N ILE A 9 -5.69 23.97 13.97
CA ILE A 9 -4.71 24.13 12.88
C ILE A 9 -3.71 25.24 13.21
N GLU A 10 -4.16 26.37 13.75
CA GLU A 10 -3.27 27.48 14.13
C GLU A 10 -2.34 27.12 15.29
N GLN A 11 -2.83 26.38 16.30
CA GLN A 11 -1.98 25.85 17.37
C GLN A 11 -0.86 24.96 16.81
N ILE A 12 -1.21 24.01 15.92
CA ILE A 12 -0.23 23.11 15.28
C ILE A 12 0.81 23.91 14.49
N ARG A 13 0.39 24.96 13.77
CA ARG A 13 1.30 25.85 13.02
C ARG A 13 2.29 26.59 13.91
N ARG A 14 1.90 26.91 15.16
CA ARG A 14 2.80 27.49 16.18
C ARG A 14 3.66 26.44 16.90
N GLY A 15 3.50 25.16 16.58
CA GLY A 15 4.21 24.07 17.24
C GLY A 15 3.60 23.63 18.57
N GLU A 16 2.39 24.12 18.89
CA GLU A 16 1.62 23.74 20.06
C GLU A 16 0.86 22.42 19.79
N VAL A 17 0.64 21.63 20.83
CA VAL A 17 -0.16 20.41 20.76
C VAL A 17 -1.57 20.74 21.26
N PRO A 18 -2.62 20.61 20.43
CA PRO A 18 -3.98 20.88 20.87
C PRO A 18 -4.46 19.90 21.95
N GLU A 19 -5.42 20.35 22.76
CA GLU A 19 -6.11 19.49 23.74
C GLU A 19 -6.75 18.26 23.07
N GLY A 20 -6.59 17.08 23.68
CA GLY A 20 -7.00 15.79 23.13
C GLY A 20 -6.04 15.22 22.08
N TYR A 21 -4.84 15.79 21.94
CA TYR A 21 -3.78 15.29 21.07
C TYR A 21 -2.47 15.11 21.83
N LYS A 22 -1.58 14.29 21.28
CA LYS A 22 -0.22 14.09 21.78
C LYS A 22 0.80 14.12 20.64
N LYS A 23 2.03 14.53 20.96
CA LYS A 23 3.15 14.52 20.02
C LYS A 23 3.86 13.16 20.04
N THR A 24 4.01 12.55 18.88
CA THR A 24 4.69 11.26 18.68
C THR A 24 5.77 11.38 17.60
N LYS A 25 6.52 10.30 17.34
CA LYS A 25 7.43 10.21 16.20
C LYS A 25 6.72 10.35 14.85
N ALA A 26 5.44 9.99 14.78
CA ALA A 26 4.61 10.13 13.58
C ALA A 26 4.04 11.56 13.41
N GLY A 27 4.17 12.42 14.43
CA GLY A 27 3.61 13.77 14.47
C GLY A 27 2.60 13.95 15.60
N ILE A 28 1.76 14.97 15.49
CA ILE A 28 0.65 15.21 16.42
C ILE A 28 -0.51 14.29 16.02
N VAL A 29 -0.94 13.43 16.94
CA VAL A 29 -2.01 12.44 16.75
C VAL A 29 -3.00 12.55 17.91
N PRO A 30 -4.25 12.08 17.75
CA PRO A 30 -5.20 12.06 18.86
C PRO A 30 -4.67 11.29 20.08
N GLU A 31 -5.06 11.72 21.27
CA GLU A 31 -4.54 11.18 22.52
C GLU A 31 -4.85 9.68 22.70
N GLU A 32 -6.00 9.23 22.17
CA GLU A 32 -6.44 7.84 22.19
C GLU A 32 -5.67 6.90 21.24
N TRP A 33 -4.82 7.45 20.34
CA TRP A 33 -4.08 6.61 19.40
C TRP A 33 -2.92 5.88 20.09
N GLU A 34 -2.80 4.59 19.85
CA GLU A 34 -1.73 3.77 20.40
C GLU A 34 -0.65 3.44 19.36
N ASN A 35 0.54 3.06 19.83
CA ASN A 35 1.61 2.58 18.96
C ASN A 35 1.41 1.08 18.70
N TYR A 36 1.31 0.70 17.44
CA TYR A 36 1.27 -0.69 17.01
C TYR A 36 2.50 -1.05 16.17
N HIS A 37 2.94 -2.30 16.25
CA HIS A 37 3.90 -2.80 15.28
C HIS A 37 3.23 -2.94 13.92
N PHE A 38 3.90 -2.47 12.87
CA PHE A 38 3.35 -2.44 11.53
C PHE A 38 2.92 -3.84 11.05
N TYR A 39 3.66 -4.89 11.40
CA TYR A 39 3.31 -6.27 11.06
C TYR A 39 1.99 -6.75 11.68
N ASP A 40 1.60 -6.24 12.85
CA ASP A 40 0.37 -6.66 13.54
C ASP A 40 -0.90 -6.17 12.84
N LEU A 41 -0.76 -5.17 11.96
CA LEU A 41 -1.87 -4.53 11.24
C LEU A 41 -2.27 -5.31 9.97
N PHE A 42 -1.45 -6.26 9.52
CA PHE A 42 -1.64 -6.92 8.23
C PHE A 42 -1.61 -8.45 8.31
N VAL A 43 -2.24 -9.07 7.33
CA VAL A 43 -2.22 -10.51 7.10
C VAL A 43 -1.63 -10.75 5.70
N PRO A 44 -0.48 -11.42 5.58
CA PRO A 44 0.10 -11.73 4.27
C PRO A 44 -0.76 -12.76 3.53
N TYR A 45 -0.75 -12.69 2.20
CA TYR A 45 -1.42 -13.66 1.34
C TYR A 45 -0.47 -14.10 0.23
N ASN A 46 -0.15 -15.38 0.19
CA ASN A 46 0.77 -15.94 -0.81
C ASN A 46 0.17 -17.21 -1.40
N LYS A 47 -0.51 -17.07 -2.54
CA LYS A 47 -1.06 -18.19 -3.29
C LYS A 47 -0.72 -18.02 -4.77
N HIS A 48 0.13 -18.91 -5.28
CA HIS A 48 0.51 -18.95 -6.69
C HIS A 48 -0.58 -19.57 -7.57
N THR A 49 -0.58 -19.22 -8.86
CA THR A 49 -1.49 -19.79 -9.85
C THR A 49 -0.87 -19.81 -11.26
N GLN A 50 -1.34 -20.76 -12.07
CA GLN A 50 -1.12 -20.82 -13.52
C GLN A 50 -2.43 -20.68 -14.32
N GLU A 51 -3.58 -20.53 -13.63
CA GLU A 51 -4.92 -20.52 -14.22
C GLU A 51 -5.30 -19.10 -14.71
N LEU A 52 -4.63 -18.62 -15.77
CA LEU A 52 -4.82 -17.26 -16.28
C LEU A 52 -6.22 -17.00 -16.87
N ASP A 53 -6.92 -18.06 -17.28
CA ASP A 53 -8.31 -17.97 -17.74
C ASP A 53 -9.29 -17.71 -16.58
N LEU A 54 -8.97 -18.19 -15.37
CA LEU A 54 -9.77 -17.98 -14.16
C LEU A 54 -9.38 -16.69 -13.45
N TYR A 55 -8.10 -16.32 -13.49
CA TYR A 55 -7.56 -15.15 -12.83
C TYR A 55 -6.85 -14.24 -13.87
N PRO A 56 -7.54 -13.23 -14.42
CA PRO A 56 -6.95 -12.39 -15.45
C PRO A 56 -5.71 -11.65 -14.93
N LEU A 57 -4.74 -11.42 -15.82
CA LEU A 57 -3.46 -10.84 -15.48
C LEU A 57 -3.53 -9.31 -15.35
N TYR A 58 -3.11 -8.81 -14.19
CA TYR A 58 -2.97 -7.39 -13.87
C TYR A 58 -1.50 -7.05 -13.58
N SER A 59 -1.19 -5.77 -13.64
CA SER A 59 0.07 -5.18 -13.20
C SER A 59 -0.16 -4.20 -12.06
N LEU A 60 0.93 -3.79 -11.40
CA LEU A 60 0.94 -2.68 -10.45
C LEU A 60 1.69 -1.51 -11.07
N THR A 61 1.03 -0.36 -11.14
CA THR A 61 1.61 0.91 -11.60
C THR A 61 1.52 1.94 -10.48
N ILE A 62 2.44 2.91 -10.46
CA ILE A 62 2.44 3.99 -9.46
C ILE A 62 1.20 4.86 -9.63
N GLU A 63 0.86 5.22 -10.88
CA GLU A 63 -0.23 6.16 -11.17
C GLU A 63 -1.61 5.54 -10.98
N ASN A 64 -1.81 4.31 -11.48
CA ASN A 64 -3.15 3.70 -11.56
C ASN A 64 -3.34 2.51 -10.61
N GLY A 65 -2.34 2.20 -9.78
CA GLY A 65 -2.39 1.06 -8.87
C GLY A 65 -2.48 -0.28 -9.62
N VAL A 66 -3.31 -1.19 -9.10
CA VAL A 66 -3.54 -2.51 -9.68
C VAL A 66 -4.45 -2.37 -10.92
N THR A 67 -3.89 -2.56 -12.10
CA THR A 67 -4.57 -2.31 -13.38
C THR A 67 -4.44 -3.48 -14.34
N ALA A 68 -5.45 -3.68 -15.19
CA ALA A 68 -5.47 -4.80 -16.14
C ALA A 68 -4.32 -4.66 -17.14
N LYS A 69 -3.64 -5.77 -17.43
CA LYS A 69 -2.58 -5.76 -18.45
C LYS A 69 -3.22 -5.81 -19.83
N THR A 70 -2.97 -4.80 -20.66
CA THR A 70 -3.49 -4.78 -22.03
C THR A 70 -2.65 -5.68 -22.95
N GLY A 71 -3.29 -6.25 -23.98
CA GLY A 71 -2.71 -7.28 -24.85
C GLY A 71 -1.39 -6.91 -25.54
N ARG A 72 -1.06 -5.61 -25.67
CA ARG A 72 0.19 -5.13 -26.27
C ARG A 72 1.46 -5.51 -25.47
N TYR A 73 1.31 -5.84 -24.17
CA TYR A 73 2.41 -6.21 -23.27
C TYR A 73 2.28 -7.63 -22.71
N GLU A 74 1.34 -8.41 -23.21
CA GLU A 74 1.07 -9.76 -22.73
C GLU A 74 2.14 -10.72 -23.30
N ARG A 75 2.96 -11.27 -22.42
CA ARG A 75 4.03 -12.24 -22.71
C ARG A 75 3.92 -13.44 -21.78
N SER A 76 2.73 -13.68 -21.20
CA SER A 76 2.53 -14.74 -20.21
C SER A 76 2.90 -16.11 -20.77
N HIS A 77 2.63 -16.33 -22.04
CA HIS A 77 3.02 -17.55 -22.77
C HIS A 77 4.54 -17.83 -22.77
N LEU A 78 5.38 -16.81 -22.53
CA LEU A 78 6.84 -16.98 -22.45
C LEU A 78 7.32 -17.34 -21.04
N VAL A 79 6.48 -17.17 -20.02
CA VAL A 79 6.85 -17.41 -18.62
C VAL A 79 6.55 -18.87 -18.26
N LYS A 80 7.59 -19.71 -18.22
CA LYS A 80 7.47 -21.14 -17.91
C LYS A 80 7.69 -21.50 -16.44
N LYS A 81 7.57 -20.53 -15.52
CA LYS A 81 7.82 -20.75 -14.09
C LYS A 81 6.52 -21.09 -13.35
N GLU A 82 6.53 -22.09 -12.48
CA GLU A 82 5.38 -22.44 -11.63
C GLU A 82 4.93 -21.30 -10.71
N GLU A 83 5.87 -20.47 -10.25
CA GLU A 83 5.62 -19.33 -9.36
C GLU A 83 5.48 -17.99 -10.10
N ALA A 84 5.15 -18.02 -11.39
CA ALA A 84 5.11 -16.82 -12.23
C ALA A 84 4.10 -15.77 -11.74
N TYR A 85 3.00 -16.21 -11.16
CA TYR A 85 1.89 -15.35 -10.76
C TYR A 85 1.35 -15.71 -9.39
N LYS A 86 0.80 -14.71 -8.70
CA LYS A 86 0.07 -14.85 -7.44
C LYS A 86 -1.35 -14.31 -7.59
N ILE A 87 -2.30 -14.95 -6.91
CA ILE A 87 -3.70 -14.54 -6.85
C ILE A 87 -3.82 -13.31 -5.95
N VAL A 88 -4.64 -12.34 -6.35
CA VAL A 88 -5.07 -11.19 -5.54
C VAL A 88 -6.58 -11.25 -5.40
N ARG A 89 -7.08 -11.01 -4.19
CA ARG A 89 -8.51 -10.95 -3.86
C ARG A 89 -8.96 -9.50 -3.72
N PRO A 90 -10.28 -9.23 -3.80
CA PRO A 90 -10.82 -7.91 -3.43
C PRO A 90 -10.25 -7.44 -2.08
N ASN A 91 -9.81 -6.19 -2.02
CA ASN A 91 -9.20 -5.55 -0.85
C ASN A 91 -7.83 -6.08 -0.40
N ASP A 92 -7.19 -6.96 -1.17
CA ASP A 92 -5.76 -7.20 -0.99
C ASP A 92 -4.98 -5.98 -1.52
N PHE A 93 -3.93 -5.59 -0.79
CA PHE A 93 -2.88 -4.69 -1.24
C PHE A 93 -1.82 -5.49 -1.98
N VAL A 94 -1.29 -4.87 -3.04
CA VAL A 94 -0.16 -5.38 -3.81
C VAL A 94 0.94 -4.34 -3.76
N TYR A 95 2.17 -4.75 -3.46
CA TYR A 95 3.33 -3.87 -3.59
C TYR A 95 4.49 -4.49 -4.36
N ASN A 96 5.25 -3.62 -5.02
CA ASN A 96 6.47 -3.98 -5.73
C ASN A 96 7.68 -3.60 -4.86
N PRO A 97 8.43 -4.57 -4.31
CA PRO A 97 9.56 -4.27 -3.44
C PRO A 97 10.61 -3.33 -4.05
N MET A 98 10.93 -3.45 -5.36
CA MET A 98 11.90 -2.56 -6.02
C MET A 98 11.42 -1.12 -6.12
N ASN A 99 10.12 -0.92 -6.29
CA ASN A 99 9.54 0.38 -6.60
C ASN A 99 8.72 0.95 -5.44
N LEU A 100 8.74 0.31 -4.27
CA LEU A 100 8.00 0.77 -3.09
C LEU A 100 8.42 2.19 -2.68
N ARG A 101 9.71 2.52 -2.86
CA ARG A 101 10.27 3.86 -2.63
C ARG A 101 9.64 4.97 -3.48
N PHE A 102 8.97 4.59 -4.57
CA PHE A 102 8.21 5.46 -5.47
C PHE A 102 6.70 5.34 -5.28
N GLY A 103 6.24 4.65 -4.22
CA GLY A 103 4.83 4.47 -3.94
C GLY A 103 4.17 3.34 -4.73
N ALA A 104 4.94 2.36 -5.22
CA ALA A 104 4.38 1.18 -5.88
C ALA A 104 3.74 0.22 -4.86
N VAL A 105 2.63 0.66 -4.26
CA VAL A 105 1.74 -0.08 -3.37
C VAL A 105 0.31 0.40 -3.61
N SER A 106 -0.64 -0.52 -3.78
CA SER A 106 -2.04 -0.15 -4.01
C SER A 106 -3.00 -1.26 -3.63
N ARG A 107 -4.18 -0.89 -3.13
CA ARG A 107 -5.28 -1.82 -2.89
C ARG A 107 -5.98 -2.17 -4.20
N TYR A 108 -6.22 -3.45 -4.40
CA TYR A 108 -7.09 -3.91 -5.47
C TYR A 108 -8.56 -3.64 -5.12
N LYS A 109 -9.22 -2.80 -5.93
CA LYS A 109 -10.60 -2.32 -5.72
C LYS A 109 -11.64 -3.03 -6.60
N GLY A 110 -11.27 -4.08 -7.32
CA GLY A 110 -12.22 -4.87 -8.11
C GLY A 110 -12.86 -6.00 -7.31
N ASP A 111 -13.93 -6.56 -7.87
CA ASP A 111 -14.75 -7.58 -7.20
C ASP A 111 -14.30 -9.02 -7.49
N ASN A 112 -13.62 -9.24 -8.62
CA ASN A 112 -13.17 -10.56 -9.05
C ASN A 112 -11.75 -10.84 -8.58
N ARG A 113 -11.40 -12.11 -8.40
CA ARG A 113 -10.00 -12.47 -8.17
C ARG A 113 -9.20 -12.30 -9.46
N ILE A 114 -7.99 -11.78 -9.33
CA ILE A 114 -7.07 -11.56 -10.44
C ILE A 114 -5.72 -12.19 -10.13
N CYS A 115 -4.77 -12.16 -11.06
CA CYS A 115 -3.39 -12.48 -10.75
C CYS A 115 -2.42 -11.35 -11.13
N VAL A 116 -1.31 -11.26 -10.39
CA VAL A 116 -0.19 -10.34 -10.65
C VAL A 116 1.11 -11.12 -10.68
N SER A 117 2.20 -10.48 -11.10
CA SER A 117 3.55 -11.06 -11.04
C SER A 117 3.83 -11.66 -9.66
N GLY A 118 4.35 -12.90 -9.64
CA GLY A 118 4.73 -13.59 -8.40
C GLY A 118 5.86 -12.90 -7.64
N TYR A 119 6.53 -11.93 -8.28
CA TYR A 119 7.50 -11.05 -7.64
C TYR A 119 6.86 -10.09 -6.61
N TYR A 120 5.59 -9.73 -6.78
CA TYR A 120 4.93 -8.82 -5.85
C TYR A 120 4.57 -9.52 -4.54
N ASP A 121 4.49 -8.70 -3.51
CA ASP A 121 4.00 -9.10 -2.21
C ASP A 121 2.54 -8.66 -2.07
N ILE A 122 1.75 -9.51 -1.43
CA ILE A 122 0.31 -9.36 -1.31
C ILE A 122 -0.06 -9.53 0.16
N PHE A 123 -0.87 -8.62 0.66
CA PHE A 123 -1.34 -8.62 2.04
C PHE A 123 -2.68 -7.89 2.14
N THR A 124 -3.39 -8.03 3.25
CA THR A 124 -4.55 -7.19 3.56
C THR A 124 -4.51 -6.73 5.00
N THR A 125 -5.36 -5.78 5.39
CA THR A 125 -5.45 -5.33 6.77
C THR A 125 -6.13 -6.39 7.63
N LYS A 126 -5.73 -6.48 8.90
CA LYS A 126 -6.37 -7.38 9.87
C LYS A 126 -7.83 -6.97 10.14
N HIS A 127 -8.12 -5.67 10.09
CA HIS A 127 -9.46 -5.13 10.21
C HIS A 127 -9.88 -4.39 8.93
N ASN A 128 -11.09 -4.67 8.43
CA ASN A 128 -11.62 -4.02 7.24
C ASN A 128 -11.80 -2.51 7.40
N SER A 129 -11.97 -2.03 8.64
CA SER A 129 -12.03 -0.59 8.97
C SER A 129 -10.77 0.16 8.52
N ASP A 130 -9.64 -0.52 8.44
CA ASP A 130 -8.34 0.10 8.22
C ASP A 130 -8.02 0.27 6.74
N LEU A 131 -8.78 -0.39 5.85
CA LEU A 131 -8.53 -0.39 4.40
C LEU A 131 -8.45 1.03 3.83
N LEU A 132 -9.42 1.88 4.16
CA LEU A 132 -9.46 3.25 3.66
C LEU A 132 -8.32 4.10 4.23
N PHE A 133 -8.01 3.91 5.52
CA PHE A 133 -6.86 4.60 6.12
C PHE A 133 -5.56 4.18 5.43
N MET A 134 -5.37 2.89 5.17
CA MET A 134 -4.16 2.35 4.56
C MET A 134 -4.01 2.72 3.08
N ASP A 135 -5.11 2.95 2.34
CA ASP A 135 -5.04 3.53 0.97
C ASP A 135 -4.20 4.82 0.96
N TYR A 136 -4.41 5.69 1.95
CA TYR A 136 -3.71 6.97 2.05
C TYR A 136 -2.40 6.88 2.84
N TYR A 137 -2.37 6.10 3.92
CA TYR A 137 -1.22 6.04 4.80
C TYR A 137 0.00 5.44 4.07
N LEU A 138 -0.18 4.31 3.38
CA LEU A 138 0.89 3.58 2.70
C LEU A 138 1.54 4.39 1.56
N THR A 139 0.84 5.38 1.02
CA THR A 139 1.32 6.24 -0.07
C THR A 139 1.62 7.67 0.39
N SER A 140 1.48 7.97 1.68
CA SER A 140 1.75 9.30 2.23
C SER A 140 3.23 9.68 2.12
N ASP A 141 3.53 10.98 1.98
CA ASP A 141 4.91 11.50 1.89
C ASP A 141 5.81 10.98 3.02
N LYS A 142 5.28 10.85 4.24
CA LYS A 142 6.01 10.30 5.38
C LYS A 142 6.43 8.84 5.16
N MET A 143 5.52 8.02 4.62
CA MET A 143 5.83 6.63 4.30
C MET A 143 6.77 6.52 3.10
N ILE A 144 6.59 7.34 2.07
CA ILE A 144 7.51 7.41 0.93
C ILE A 144 8.93 7.80 1.37
N VAL A 145 9.07 8.80 2.23
CA VAL A 145 10.36 9.19 2.83
C VAL A 145 10.94 8.05 3.67
N TYR A 146 10.11 7.36 4.45
CA TYR A 146 10.54 6.19 5.22
C TYR A 146 11.04 5.07 4.30
N TYR A 147 10.31 4.72 3.25
CA TYR A 147 10.71 3.70 2.28
C TYR A 147 12.03 4.06 1.61
N ASN A 148 12.22 5.31 1.16
CA ASN A 148 13.48 5.78 0.60
C ASN A 148 14.65 5.67 1.58
N LYS A 149 14.40 5.92 2.88
CA LYS A 149 15.43 5.80 3.93
C LYS A 149 15.86 4.36 4.18
N VAL A 150 14.92 3.41 4.15
CA VAL A 150 15.20 2.00 4.46
C VAL A 150 15.50 1.16 3.23
N SER A 151 15.21 1.65 2.02
CA SER A 151 15.57 0.97 0.78
C SER A 151 17.08 0.92 0.64
N THR A 152 17.66 -0.27 0.79
CA THR A 152 19.06 -0.53 0.52
C THR A 152 19.21 -1.00 -0.92
N GLY A 153 19.66 -0.10 -1.80
CA GLY A 153 19.85 -0.39 -3.23
C GLY A 153 20.56 0.76 -3.94
N SER A 154 21.74 0.47 -4.49
CA SER A 154 22.67 1.41 -5.12
C SER A 154 22.32 1.68 -6.59
N LEU A 155 21.23 2.42 -6.83
CA LEU A 155 21.13 3.21 -8.05
C LEU A 155 21.21 4.66 -7.63
N ILE A 156 22.46 5.10 -7.45
CA ILE A 156 22.85 6.49 -7.66
C ILE A 156 22.65 6.68 -9.16
N GLU A 157 21.70 7.54 -9.55
CA GLU A 157 21.65 8.07 -10.92
C GLU A 157 22.86 8.96 -11.19
#